data_AF-A0A0E0ELZ8-F1
#
_entry.id   AF-A0A0E0ELZ8-F1
#
_cell.length_a   1.000
_cell.length_b   1.000
_cell.length_c   1.000
_cell.angle_alpha   90.00
_cell.angle_beta   90.00
_cell.angle_gamma   90.00
#
_symmetry.space_group_name_H-M   'P 1'
#
loop_
_entity.id
_entity.type
_entity.pdbx_description
1 polymer ?
#
loop_
_entity_poly.entity_id
_entity_poly.type
_entity_poly.pdbx_seq_one_letter_code
_entity_poly.pdbx_strand_id
1 'polypeptide(L)'
;MVDGATAPTRSGEVAGAGPDAAAGPQLRMHISVNVEVTKAARPDLALTFECSAWPDEMEVERVYPVRRGGPAAAQQYMGRQFSELDDEMQSAVHDYLEHRGVNDELAAFLHSYMENKEQTELVRNVVKKRH
;
A
#
# COMPACT_ATOMS: atom_id res chain seq x y z
N MET A 1 -21.24 -8.81 -27.72
CA MET A 1 -21.40 -7.40 -27.35
C MET A 1 -22.29 -7.37 -26.11
N VAL A 2 -21.69 -7.22 -24.92
CA VAL A 2 -22.37 -6.74 -23.71
C VAL A 2 -21.28 -6.20 -22.78
N ASP A 3 -21.27 -4.88 -22.63
CA ASP A 3 -20.53 -4.14 -21.61
C ASP A 3 -21.25 -4.27 -20.27
N GLY A 4 -20.49 -4.29 -19.18
CA GLY A 4 -21.06 -4.37 -17.83
C GLY A 4 -20.02 -4.14 -16.73
N ALA A 5 -19.31 -3.01 -16.80
CA ALA A 5 -18.50 -2.53 -15.68
C ALA A 5 -19.41 -2.14 -14.51
N THR A 6 -19.23 -2.78 -13.35
CA THR A 6 -19.91 -2.40 -12.11
C THR A 6 -18.91 -1.65 -11.23
N ALA A 7 -19.22 -0.38 -10.95
CA ALA A 7 -18.51 0.42 -9.96
C ALA A 7 -18.91 0.00 -8.54
N PRO A 8 -17.99 -0.04 -7.56
CA PRO A 8 -18.39 -0.12 -6.16
C PRO A 8 -18.98 1.22 -5.72
N THR A 9 -20.26 1.19 -5.35
CA THR A 9 -20.90 2.27 -4.59
C THR A 9 -20.51 2.10 -3.13
N ARG A 10 -19.95 3.15 -2.50
CA ARG A 10 -20.17 3.33 -1.05
C ARG A 10 -20.41 4.79 -0.71
N SER A 11 -21.62 4.99 -0.21
CA SER A 11 -22.21 6.16 0.39
C SER A 11 -21.31 6.85 1.42
N GLY A 12 -21.12 8.15 1.23
CA GLY A 12 -20.74 9.10 2.27
C GLY A 12 -21.69 10.29 2.16
N GLU A 13 -22.61 10.40 3.11
CA GLU A 13 -23.48 11.57 3.25
C GLU A 13 -22.64 12.76 3.73
N VAL A 14 -22.51 13.80 2.90
CA VAL A 14 -21.97 15.10 3.32
C VAL A 14 -23.06 16.16 3.22
N ALA A 15 -23.72 16.39 4.35
CA ALA A 15 -24.57 17.55 4.53
C ALA A 15 -23.71 18.78 4.86
N GLY A 16 -23.60 19.69 3.88
CA GLY A 16 -23.52 21.13 4.13
C GLY A 16 -22.18 21.84 3.96
N ALA A 17 -22.09 22.62 2.86
CA ALA A 17 -21.84 24.08 2.84
C ALA A 17 -20.61 24.56 2.02
N GLY A 18 -20.89 25.41 1.02
CA GLY A 18 -19.92 26.34 0.40
C GLY A 18 -19.97 26.33 -1.14
N PRO A 19 -20.35 27.43 -1.81
CA PRO A 19 -20.28 27.54 -3.26
C PRO A 19 -18.94 28.17 -3.62
N ASP A 20 -17.92 27.37 -3.94
CA ASP A 20 -16.82 27.82 -4.80
C ASP A 20 -15.90 26.66 -5.21
N ALA A 21 -15.46 26.76 -6.46
CA ALA A 21 -14.40 26.01 -7.12
C ALA A 21 -14.71 24.55 -7.55
N ALA A 22 -14.83 24.40 -8.86
CA ALA A 22 -14.71 23.14 -9.59
C ALA A 22 -13.42 22.41 -9.18
N ALA A 23 -13.54 21.43 -8.29
CA ALA A 23 -12.49 20.44 -8.08
C ALA A 23 -12.49 19.53 -9.32
N GLY A 24 -11.58 19.78 -10.26
CA GLY A 24 -11.21 18.77 -11.24
C GLY A 24 -10.82 17.46 -10.54
N PRO A 25 -10.81 16.31 -11.25
CA PRO A 25 -10.49 15.03 -10.63
C PRO A 25 -9.15 15.15 -9.89
N GLN A 26 -9.21 15.10 -8.56
CA GLN A 26 -8.03 15.16 -7.70
C GLN A 26 -7.24 13.88 -7.94
N LEU A 27 -6.13 13.99 -8.66
CA LEU A 27 -5.23 12.89 -8.91
C LEU A 27 -4.53 12.53 -7.60
N ARG A 28 -5.17 11.71 -6.77
CA ARG A 28 -4.61 11.18 -5.53
C ARG A 28 -3.52 10.18 -5.91
N MET A 29 -2.30 10.43 -5.47
CA MET A 29 -1.16 9.53 -5.67
C MET A 29 -0.97 8.66 -4.44
N HIS A 30 -0.61 7.40 -4.64
CA HIS A 30 -0.16 6.51 -3.58
C HIS A 30 1.27 6.04 -3.85
N ILE A 31 1.94 5.58 -2.80
CA ILE A 31 3.25 4.94 -2.87
C ILE A 31 3.00 3.44 -2.76
N SER A 32 3.43 2.66 -3.76
CA SER A 32 3.32 1.20 -3.69
C SER A 32 4.37 0.64 -2.72
N VAL A 33 3.91 -0.08 -1.70
CA VAL A 33 4.74 -0.69 -0.65
C VAL A 33 4.58 -2.19 -0.71
N ASN A 34 5.68 -2.91 -0.91
CA ASN A 34 5.68 -4.38 -0.88
C ASN A 34 6.36 -4.88 0.40
N VAL A 35 5.58 -5.56 1.25
CA VAL A 35 6.05 -6.07 2.54
C VAL A 35 6.23 -7.57 2.43
N GLU A 36 7.45 -8.06 2.69
CA GLU A 36 7.74 -9.49 2.72
C GLU A 36 8.11 -9.92 4.14
N VAL A 37 7.34 -10.85 4.71
CA VAL A 37 7.60 -11.37 6.05
C VAL A 37 8.01 -12.84 6.00
N THR A 38 9.19 -13.13 6.54
CA THR A 38 9.72 -14.49 6.70
C THR A 38 9.76 -14.86 8.19
N LYS A 39 9.59 -16.15 8.48
CA LYS A 39 9.77 -16.68 9.84
C LYS A 39 11.02 -17.56 9.86
N ALA A 40 11.87 -17.40 10.88
CA ALA A 40 13.10 -18.18 11.02
C ALA A 40 12.87 -19.71 11.03
N ALA A 41 11.73 -20.16 11.55
CA ALA A 41 11.34 -21.57 11.54
C ALA A 41 10.99 -22.11 10.14
N ARG A 42 10.69 -21.25 9.17
CA ARG A 42 10.37 -21.59 7.77
C ARG A 42 10.96 -20.54 6.83
N PRO A 43 12.29 -20.53 6.65
CA PRO A 43 12.99 -19.50 5.87
C PRO A 43 12.71 -19.62 4.35
N ASP A 44 12.20 -20.77 3.91
CA ASP A 44 11.77 -21.07 2.55
C ASP A 44 10.39 -20.49 2.22
N LEU A 45 9.63 -20.01 3.20
CA LEU A 45 8.30 -19.43 3.01
C LEU A 45 8.27 -17.97 3.48
N ALA A 46 7.84 -17.11 2.57
CA ALA A 46 7.52 -15.73 2.86
C ALA A 46 6.02 -15.47 2.68
N LEU A 47 5.48 -14.52 3.44
CA LEU A 47 4.17 -13.95 3.22
C LEU A 47 4.36 -12.53 2.67
N THR A 48 3.83 -12.28 1.48
CA THR A 48 3.92 -11.01 0.78
C THR A 48 2.62 -10.26 0.89
N PHE A 49 2.71 -8.97 1.19
CA PHE A 49 1.60 -8.02 1.23
C PHE A 49 1.92 -6.90 0.25
N GLU A 50 1.00 -6.68 -0.68
CA GLU A 50 1.04 -5.53 -1.57
C GLU A 50 0.12 -4.47 -0.97
N CYS A 51 0.70 -3.33 -0.65
CA CYS A 51 0.03 -2.22 0.01
C CYS A 51 0.17 -0.94 -0.81
N SER A 52 -0.84 -0.09 -0.70
CA SER A 52 -0.88 1.23 -1.30
C SER A 52 -0.94 2.26 -0.18
N ALA A 53 0.17 2.97 0.01
CA ALA A 53 0.28 4.03 0.99
C ALA A 53 -0.25 5.34 0.39
N TRP A 54 -1.48 5.68 0.74
CA TRP A 54 -2.09 6.97 0.49
C TRP A 54 -1.59 8.00 1.52
N PRO A 55 -1.77 9.32 1.29
CA PRO A 55 -1.30 10.34 2.23
C PRO A 55 -1.82 10.18 3.68
N ASP A 56 -3.01 9.61 3.81
CA ASP A 56 -3.80 9.51 5.04
C ASP A 56 -4.13 8.07 5.45
N GLU A 57 -3.82 7.06 4.60
CA GLU A 57 -4.24 5.68 4.82
C GLU A 57 -3.27 4.67 4.20
N MET A 58 -3.04 3.55 4.88
CA MET A 58 -2.36 2.37 4.35
C MET A 58 -3.40 1.33 3.92
N GLU A 59 -3.56 1.14 2.62
CA GLU A 59 -4.48 0.15 2.06
C GLU A 59 -3.74 -1.15 1.73
N VAL A 60 -4.33 -2.31 2.05
CA VAL A 60 -3.82 -3.62 1.62
C VAL A 60 -4.55 -4.05 0.35
N GLU A 61 -3.82 -4.30 -0.73
CA GLU A 61 -4.41 -4.73 -2.00
C GLU A 61 -4.49 -6.25 -2.10
N ARG A 62 -3.41 -6.94 -1.74
CA ARG A 62 -3.25 -8.39 -1.91
C ARG A 62 -2.35 -8.96 -0.84
N VAL A 63 -2.63 -10.22 -0.50
CA VAL A 63 -1.80 -11.02 0.41
C VAL A 63 -1.62 -12.41 -0.16
N TYR A 64 -0.37 -12.88 -0.24
CA TYR A 64 -0.08 -14.20 -0.80
C TYR A 64 1.23 -14.81 -0.29
N PRO A 65 1.29 -16.15 -0.18
CA PRO A 65 2.51 -16.84 0.20
C PRO A 65 3.45 -17.02 -1.00
N VAL A 66 4.75 -16.80 -0.78
CA VAL A 66 5.81 -17.03 -1.76
C VAL A 66 6.76 -18.10 -1.23
N ARG A 67 7.03 -19.14 -2.02
CA ARG A 67 8.00 -20.18 -1.67
C ARG A 67 9.33 -19.95 -2.38
N ARG A 68 10.40 -19.77 -1.61
CA ARG A 68 11.77 -19.66 -2.09
C ARG A 68 12.28 -21.05 -2.45
N GLY A 69 12.67 -21.24 -3.71
CA GLY A 69 13.08 -22.54 -4.25
C GLY A 69 11.93 -23.45 -4.70
N GLY A 70 10.70 -22.92 -4.73
CA GLY A 70 9.55 -23.60 -5.30
C GLY A 70 9.44 -23.46 -6.82
N PRO A 71 8.28 -23.80 -7.40
CA PRO A 71 7.97 -23.56 -8.81
C PRO A 71 8.18 -22.10 -9.20
N ALA A 72 8.35 -21.82 -10.50
CA ALA A 72 8.53 -20.46 -11.01
C ALA A 72 7.43 -19.52 -10.50
N ALA A 73 7.74 -18.22 -10.33
CA ALA A 73 6.79 -17.24 -9.78
C ALA A 73 5.40 -17.29 -10.46
N ALA A 74 5.36 -17.47 -11.79
CA ALA A 74 4.10 -17.60 -12.55
C ALA A 74 3.23 -18.81 -12.18
N GLN A 75 3.79 -19.79 -11.48
CA GLN A 75 3.08 -20.98 -10.99
C GLN A 75 2.70 -20.86 -9.51
N GLN A 76 3.12 -19.78 -8.83
CA GLN A 76 2.77 -19.51 -7.45
C GLN A 76 1.43 -18.78 -7.39
N TYR A 77 0.64 -19.09 -6.37
CA TYR A 77 -0.63 -18.41 -6.13
C TYR A 77 -0.36 -16.95 -5.75
N MET A 78 -0.83 -16.01 -6.58
CA MET A 78 -0.61 -14.55 -6.41
C MET A 78 -1.65 -13.89 -5.50
N GLY A 79 -2.40 -14.68 -4.73
CA GLY A 79 -3.41 -14.14 -3.84
C GLY A 79 -4.73 -13.80 -4.54
N ARG A 80 -5.78 -13.68 -3.73
CA ARG A 80 -7.02 -12.99 -4.12
C ARG A 80 -6.91 -11.53 -3.73
N GLN A 81 -7.79 -10.69 -4.28
CA GLN A 81 -7.90 -9.30 -3.83
C GLN A 81 -8.23 -9.29 -2.33
N PHE A 82 -7.63 -8.37 -1.58
CA PHE A 82 -7.83 -8.26 -0.14
C PHE A 82 -9.32 -8.05 0.21
N SER A 83 -10.03 -7.27 -0.60
CA SER A 83 -11.47 -7.03 -0.50
C SER A 83 -12.34 -8.29 -0.68
N GLU A 84 -11.80 -9.39 -1.22
CA GLU A 84 -12.49 -10.67 -1.34
C GLU A 84 -12.27 -11.59 -0.12
N LEU A 85 -11.45 -11.18 0.84
CA LEU A 85 -11.33 -11.86 2.13
C LEU A 85 -12.56 -11.57 2.99
N ASP A 86 -12.92 -12.50 3.88
CA ASP A 86 -13.91 -12.23 4.92
C ASP A 86 -13.39 -11.22 5.95
N ASP A 87 -14.30 -10.58 6.68
CA ASP A 87 -13.99 -9.49 7.61
C ASP A 87 -13.05 -9.92 8.75
N GLU A 88 -13.15 -11.17 9.20
CA GLU A 88 -12.27 -11.73 10.25
C GLU A 88 -10.83 -11.80 9.76
N MET A 89 -10.63 -12.33 8.55
CA MET A 89 -9.31 -12.41 7.91
C MET A 89 -8.74 -11.04 7.59
N GLN A 90 -9.56 -10.10 7.10
CA GLN A 90 -9.13 -8.72 6.85
C GLN A 90 -8.64 -8.07 8.15
N SER A 91 -9.42 -8.18 9.22
CA SER A 91 -9.06 -7.64 10.54
C SER A 91 -7.75 -8.24 11.05
N ALA A 92 -7.58 -9.57 10.96
CA ALA A 92 -6.36 -10.25 11.38
C ALA A 92 -5.12 -9.81 10.58
N VAL A 93 -5.27 -9.52 9.28
CA VAL A 93 -4.18 -8.99 8.45
C VAL A 93 -3.83 -7.55 8.86
N HIS A 94 -4.83 -6.69 9.05
CA HIS A 94 -4.60 -5.31 9.51
C HIS A 94 -3.88 -5.30 10.86
N ASP A 95 -4.39 -6.05 11.84
CA ASP A 95 -3.74 -6.19 13.15
C ASP A 95 -2.29 -6.67 13.00
N TYR A 96 -2.06 -7.70 12.18
CA TYR A 96 -0.73 -8.25 11.98
C TYR A 96 0.27 -7.22 11.41
N LEU A 97 -0.16 -6.42 10.43
CA LEU A 97 0.65 -5.37 9.81
C LEU A 97 0.89 -4.20 10.77
N GLU A 98 -0.13 -3.81 11.54
CA GLU A 98 -0.02 -2.75 12.53
C GLU A 98 1.01 -3.08 13.61
N HIS A 99 1.00 -4.31 14.14
CA HIS A 99 2.00 -4.78 15.10
C HIS A 99 3.44 -4.81 14.52
N ARG A 100 3.58 -4.78 13.19
CA ARG A 100 4.87 -4.71 12.49
C ARG A 100 5.25 -3.28 12.11
N GLY A 101 4.42 -2.29 12.42
CA GLY A 101 4.62 -0.89 12.07
C GLY A 101 4.28 -0.56 10.62
N VAL A 102 3.51 -1.42 9.93
CA VAL A 102 2.95 -1.13 8.60
C VAL A 102 1.52 -0.63 8.81
N ASN A 103 1.36 0.69 8.90
CA ASN A 103 0.12 1.37 9.27
C ASN A 103 0.02 2.75 8.60
N ASP A 104 -1.04 3.50 8.92
CA ASP A 104 -1.30 4.84 8.37
C ASP A 104 -0.23 5.86 8.75
N GLU A 105 0.37 5.73 9.94
CA GLU A 105 1.50 6.58 10.36
C GLU A 105 2.71 6.39 9.45
N LEU A 106 3.02 5.15 9.06
CA LEU A 106 4.06 4.86 8.06
C LEU A 106 3.69 5.46 6.70
N ALA A 107 2.42 5.39 6.28
CA ALA A 107 1.98 5.98 5.02
C ALA A 107 2.21 7.50 5.00
N ALA A 108 1.74 8.20 6.03
CA ALA A 108 1.93 9.64 6.20
C ALA A 108 3.42 10.01 6.29
N PHE A 109 4.23 9.20 6.99
CA PHE A 109 5.68 9.38 7.04
C PHE A 109 6.32 9.23 5.67
N LEU A 110 5.93 8.24 4.86
CA LEU A 110 6.49 8.02 3.52
C LEU A 110 6.18 9.20 2.59
N HIS A 111 4.96 9.74 2.62
CA HIS A 111 4.60 10.95 1.87
C HIS A 111 5.40 12.16 2.33
N SER A 112 5.45 12.42 3.63
CA SER A 112 6.28 13.49 4.22
C SER A 112 7.76 13.34 3.86
N TYR A 113 8.25 12.10 3.85
CA TYR A 113 9.62 11.78 3.48
C TYR A 113 9.87 12.05 2.00
N MET A 114 8.94 11.71 1.09
CA MET A 114 9.08 12.00 -0.34
C MET A 114 9.05 13.49 -0.64
N GLU A 115 8.18 14.26 0.01
CA GLU A 115 8.17 15.72 -0.05
C GLU A 115 9.52 16.31 0.39
N ASN A 116 10.12 15.74 1.45
CA ASN A 116 11.40 16.18 1.98
C ASN A 116 12.62 15.51 1.30
N LYS A 117 12.42 14.51 0.43
CA LYS A 117 13.51 13.77 -0.22
C LYS A 117 14.20 14.60 -1.30
N GLU A 118 13.52 15.62 -1.82
CA GLU A 118 14.16 16.66 -2.65
C GLU A 118 15.27 17.41 -1.89
N GLN A 119 15.23 17.46 -0.56
CA GLN A 119 16.23 18.19 0.25
C GLN A 119 17.46 17.33 0.63
N THR A 120 17.30 16.01 0.79
CA THR A 120 18.40 15.15 1.30
C THR A 120 19.38 14.70 0.20
N GLU A 121 18.94 14.67 -1.05
CA GLU A 121 19.79 14.42 -2.23
C GLU A 121 20.71 15.62 -2.56
N LEU A 122 20.29 16.87 -2.27
CA LEU A 122 21.12 18.05 -2.50
C LEU A 122 22.32 18.11 -1.57
N VAL A 123 22.14 17.80 -0.28
CA VAL A 123 23.22 17.90 0.72
C VAL A 123 24.30 16.83 0.49
N ARG A 124 23.93 15.61 0.07
CA ARG A 124 24.91 14.54 -0.20
C ARG A 124 25.79 14.83 -1.44
N ASN A 125 25.27 15.56 -2.42
CA ASN A 125 25.99 15.87 -3.65
C ASN A 125 26.87 17.15 -3.55
N VAL A 126 26.57 18.08 -2.65
CA VAL A 126 27.46 19.23 -2.38
C VAL A 126 28.66 18.83 -1.52
N VAL A 127 28.47 17.93 -0.54
CA VAL A 127 29.58 17.45 0.31
C VAL A 127 30.57 16.56 -0.46
N LYS A 128 30.09 15.76 -1.42
CA LYS A 128 30.95 14.94 -2.29
C LYS A 128 31.72 15.71 -3.36
N LYS A 129 31.42 16.99 -3.60
CA LYS A 129 32.14 17.83 -4.59
C LYS A 129 33.23 18.70 -3.96
N ARG A 130 33.52 18.51 -2.67
CA ARG A 130 34.55 19.26 -1.92
C ARG A 130 35.66 18.38 -1.32
N HIS A 131 35.85 17.16 -1.79
CA HIS A 131 37.05 16.35 -1.53
C HIS A 131 37.52 15.71 -2.84
#